data_AF-A0A917U325-F1
#
_entry.id   AF-A0A917U325-F1
#
_cell.length_a   1.000
_cell.length_b   1.000
_cell.length_c   1.000
_cell.angle_alpha   90.00
_cell.angle_beta   90.00
_cell.angle_gamma   90.00
#
_symmetry.space_group_name_H-M   'P 1'
#
loop_
_entity.id
_entity.type
_entity.pdbx_description
1 polymer ?
#
loop_
_entity_poly.entity_id
_entity_poly.type
_entity_poly.pdbx_seq_one_letter_code
_entity_poly.pdbx_strand_id
1 'polypeptide(L)' 'MLTLTVRRLERDGLVLRTVYPTVPAQVDYRLTETGASLTHLVKALADWSLEHRAAIAQARQSYDGDHPDNEIR' A
#
# COMPACT_ATOMS: atom_id res chain seq x y z
N MET A 1 -2.65 12.51 2.69
CA MET A 1 -1.90 13.48 1.85
C MET A 1 -0.58 12.85 1.38
N LEU A 2 -0.32 12.81 0.07
CA LEU A 2 0.86 12.14 -0.53
C LEU A 2 2.18 12.64 0.06
N THR A 3 2.32 13.95 0.26
CA THR A 3 3.55 14.59 0.76
C THR A 3 3.99 14.06 2.13
N LEU A 4 3.04 13.79 3.03
CA LEU A 4 3.35 13.25 4.36
C LEU A 4 3.83 11.79 4.28
N THR A 5 3.16 10.99 3.45
CA THR A 5 3.53 9.58 3.23
C THR A 5 4.93 9.47 2.65
N VAL A 6 5.24 10.25 1.61
CA VAL A 6 6.55 10.19 0.95
C VAL A 6 7.67 10.66 1.88
N ARG A 7 7.46 11.71 2.68
CA ARG A 7 8.44 12.12 3.70
C ARG A 7 8.69 11.06 4.76
N ARG A 8 7.67 10.28 5.13
CA ARG A 8 7.83 9.17 6.08
C ARG A 8 8.65 8.04 5.45
N LEU A 9 8.35 7.67 4.21
CA LEU A 9 9.12 6.66 3.46
C LEU A 9 10.57 7.09 3.23
N GLU A 10 10.81 8.39 3.04
CA GLU A 10 12.16 8.96 2.96
C GLU A 10 12.90 8.82 4.30
N ARG A 11 12.26 9.17 5.42
CA ARG A 11 12.82 8.99 6.77
C ARG A 11 13.12 7.52 7.09
N ASP A 12 12.24 6.62 6.66
CA ASP A 12 12.37 5.18 6.90
C ASP A 12 13.42 4.53 5.97
N GLY A 13 14.02 5.29 5.05
CA GLY A 13 15.07 4.81 4.14
C GLY A 13 14.54 3.98 2.97
N LEU A 14 13.23 4.03 2.69
CA LEU A 14 12.58 3.26 1.62
C LEU A 14 12.52 4.05 0.30
N VAL A 15 12.53 5.38 0.38
CA VAL A 15 12.49 6.28 -0.77
C VAL A 15 13.65 7.25 -0.70
N LEU A 16 14.35 7.45 -1.81
CA LEU A 16 15.29 8.55 -1.99
C LEU A 16 14.61 9.70 -2.74
N ARG A 17 14.79 10.91 -2.21
CA ARG A 17 14.37 12.16 -2.84
C ARG A 17 15.56 12.86 -3.47
N THR A 18 15.45 13.24 -4.74
CA THR A 18 16.47 14.00 -5.46
C THR A 18 15.86 15.29 -5.99
N VAL A 19 16.49 16.43 -5.67
CA VAL A 19 16.07 17.75 -6.14
C VAL A 19 17.03 18.20 -7.22
N TYR A 20 16.51 18.53 -8.40
CA TYR A 20 17.29 19.07 -9.50
C TYR A 20 17.13 20.59 -9.55
N PRO A 21 18.23 21.35 -9.61
CA PRO A 21 18.20 22.80 -9.73
C PRO A 21 17.86 23.22 -11.17
N THR A 22 16.63 22.93 -11.62
CA THR A 22 16.07 23.31 -12.92
C THR A 22 15.08 24.47 -12.77
N VAL A 23 14.67 25.08 -13.90
CA VAL A 23 13.58 26.06 -13.93
C VAL A 23 12.45 25.50 -14.83
N PRO A 24 11.31 25.09 -14.27
CA PRO A 24 10.97 24.99 -12.85
C PRO A 24 11.75 23.88 -12.12
N ALA A 25 11.85 23.96 -10.79
CA ALA A 25 12.57 22.98 -9.98
C ALA A 25 11.89 21.61 -10.06
N GLN A 26 12.66 20.56 -10.38
CA GLN A 26 12.17 19.18 -10.48
C GLN A 26 12.56 18.40 -9.23
N VAL A 27 11.65 17.53 -8.78
CA VAL A 27 11.90 16.60 -7.67
C VAL A 27 11.53 15.19 -8.12
N ASP A 28 12.51 14.30 -8.07
CA ASP A 28 12.29 12.88 -8.33
C ASP A 28 12.30 12.10 -7.02
N TYR A 29 11.47 11.05 -6.99
CA TYR A 29 11.42 10.08 -5.92
C TYR A 29 11.68 8.70 -6.51
N ARG A 30 12.62 7.97 -5.91
CA ARG A 30 12.94 6.59 -6.31
C ARG A 30 12.97 5.68 -5.10
N LEU A 31 12.65 4.40 -5.30
CA LEU A 31 12.87 3.41 -4.24
C LEU A 31 14.36 3.23 -3.99
N THR A 32 14.73 3.03 -2.74
CA THR A 32 16.04 2.46 -2.37
C THR A 32 16.04 0.96 -2.62
N GLU A 33 17.18 0.29 -2.45
CA GLU A 33 17.23 -1.18 -2.51
C GLU A 33 16.30 -1.82 -1.49
N THR A 34 16.27 -1.30 -0.25
CA THR A 34 15.35 -1.74 0.81
C THR A 34 13.89 -1.45 0.45
N GLY A 35 13.59 -0.30 -0.16
CA GLY A 35 12.25 0.01 -0.66
C GLY A 35 11.80 -0.92 -1.79
N ALA A 36 12.72 -1.27 -2.68
CA ALA A 36 12.46 -2.23 -3.76
C ALA A 36 12.19 -3.63 -3.22
N SER A 37 12.95 -4.10 -2.21
CA SER A 37 12.70 -5.40 -1.58
C SER A 37 11.32 -5.49 -0.94
N LEU A 38 10.83 -4.40 -0.34
CA LEU A 38 9.47 -4.34 0.24
C LEU A 38 8.37 -4.48 -0.83
N THR A 39 8.60 -3.95 -2.03
CA THR A 39 7.63 -4.01 -3.13
C THR A 39 7.25 -5.44 -3.49
N HIS A 40 8.20 -6.39 -3.42
CA HIS A 40 7.92 -7.80 -3.66
C HIS A 40 6.92 -8.39 -2.66
N LEU A 41 7.07 -8.05 -1.37
CA LEU A 41 6.17 -8.53 -0.31
C LEU A 41 4.77 -7.92 -0.46
N VAL A 42 4.70 -6.61 -0.72
CA VAL A 42 3.42 -5.91 -0.94
C VAL A 42 2.69 -6.48 -2.15
N LYS A 43 3.43 -6.76 -3.24
CA LYS A 43 2.85 -7.40 -4.43
C LYS A 43 2.34 -8.80 -4.13
N ALA A 44 3.12 -9.63 -3.45
CA ALA A 44 2.70 -10.98 -3.09
C ALA A 44 1.42 -10.98 -2.22
N LEU A 45 1.34 -10.06 -1.26
CA LEU A 45 0.15 -9.89 -0.44
C LEU A 45 -1.06 -9.42 -1.27
N ALA A 46 -0.86 -8.49 -2.20
CA ALA A 46 -1.91 -8.01 -3.09
C ALA A 46 -2.41 -9.14 -4.01
N ASP A 47 -1.50 -9.91 -4.60
CA ASP A 47 -1.83 -11.03 -5.48
C ASP A 47 -2.62 -12.11 -4.71
N TRP A 48 -2.16 -12.49 -3.51
CA TRP A 48 -2.88 -13.43 -2.64
C TRP A 48 -4.28 -12.91 -2.27
N SER A 49 -4.40 -11.63 -1.92
CA SER A 49 -5.68 -11.00 -1.57
C SER A 49 -6.64 -11.02 -2.76
N LEU A 50 -6.15 -10.73 -3.97
CA LEU A 50 -6.94 -10.80 -5.20
C LEU A 50 -7.42 -12.22 -5.50
N GLU A 51 -6.55 -13.21 -5.33
CA GLU A 51 -6.88 -14.63 -5.51
C GLU A 51 -7.98 -15.07 -4.52
N HIS A 52 -7.89 -14.66 -3.25
CA HIS A 52 -8.79 -15.10 -2.19
C HIS A 52 -10.02 -14.20 -2.01
N ARG A 53 -10.16 -13.14 -2.81
CA ARG A 53 -11.23 -12.14 -2.69
C ARG A 53 -12.62 -12.77 -2.65
N ALA A 54 -12.86 -13.80 -3.45
CA ALA A 54 -14.17 -14.43 -3.58
C ALA A 54 -14.49 -15.28 -2.34
N ALA A 55 -13.51 -16.04 -1.85
CA ALA A 55 -13.66 -16.82 -0.63
C ALA A 55 -13.91 -15.92 0.58
N ILE A 56 -13.18 -14.80 0.69
CA ILE A 56 -13.38 -13.80 1.75
C ILE A 56 -14.78 -13.17 1.65
N ALA A 57 -15.23 -12.81 0.44
CA ALA A 57 -16.56 -12.24 0.25
C ALA A 57 -17.68 -13.23 0.62
N GLN A 58 -17.55 -14.51 0.26
CA GLN A 58 -18.50 -15.55 0.66
C GLN A 58 -18.53 -15.74 2.17
N ALA A 59 -17.35 -15.81 2.82
CA ALA A 59 -17.28 -15.94 4.27
C ALA A 59 -17.96 -14.76 4.99
N ARG A 60 -17.78 -13.53 4.49
CA ARG A 60 -18.48 -12.34 4.99
C ARG A 60 -19.99 -12.46 4.83
N GLN A 61 -20.45 -12.85 3.64
CA GLN A 61 -21.89 -12.99 3.38
C GLN A 61 -22.54 -14.07 4.27
N SER A 62 -21.88 -15.21 4.46
CA SER A 62 -22.35 -16.26 5.37
C SER A 62 -22.42 -15.73 6.81
N TYR A 63 -21.39 -15.04 7.27
CA TYR A 63 -21.37 -14.48 8.62
C TYR A 63 -22.48 -13.44 8.85
N ASP A 64 -22.65 -12.50 7.92
CA ASP A 64 -23.70 -11.47 7.96
C ASP A 64 -25.10 -12.09 7.91
N GLY A 65 -25.28 -13.18 7.14
CA GLY A 65 -26.53 -13.93 7.08
C GLY A 65 -26.87 -14.64 8.38
N ASP A 66 -25.86 -15.17 9.08
CA ASP A 66 -26.01 -15.83 10.37
C ASP A 66 -26.13 -14.83 11.55
N HIS A 67 -25.71 -13.57 11.36
CA HIS A 67 -25.69 -12.52 12.39
C HIS A 67 -26.30 -11.19 11.89
N PRO A 68 -27.61 -11.15 11.61
CA PRO A 68 -28.27 -10.00 10.99
C PRO A 68 -28.27 -8.73 11.86
N ASP A 69 -28.10 -8.85 13.17
CA ASP A 69 -28.09 -7.74 14.14
C ASP A 69 -26.67 -7.23 14.49
N ASN A 70 -25.63 -7.65 13.77
CA ASN A 70 -24.25 -7.21 14.06
C ASN A 70 -23.96 -5.82 13.48
N GLU A 71 -23.46 -4.91 14.32
CA GLU A 71 -23.11 -3.53 13.94
C GLU A 71 -21.77 -3.42 13.18
N ILE A 72 -20.99 -4.50 13.13
CA ILE A 72 -19.73 -4.56 12.37
C ILE A 72 -20.03 -5.04 10.95
N ARG A 73 -20.30 -4.11 10.04
CA ARG A 73 -20.48 -4.38 8.61
C ARG A 73 -19.40 -3.71 7.76
#